data_AF-A0A926Q3X2-F1
#
_entry.id   AF-A0A926Q3X2-F1
#
_cell.length_a   1.000
_cell.length_b   1.000
_cell.length_c   1.000
_cell.angle_alpha   90.00
_cell.angle_beta   90.00
_cell.angle_gamma   90.00
#
_symmetry.space_group_name_H-M   'P 1'
#
loop_
_entity.id
_entity.type
_entity.pdbx_description
1 polymer ?
#
loop_
_entity_poly.entity_id
_entity_poly.type
_entity_poly.pdbx_seq_one_letter_code
_entity_poly.pdbx_strand_id
1 'polypeptide(L)' 'MSHLKEAISANDYTRGAENSQVQIVEYGDFQCPYCGQAEPIVEKMLKDFGSAMYLSVV' A
#
# COMPACT_ATOMS: atom_id res chain seq x y z
N MET A 1 -4.24 20.99 -5.02
CA MET A 1 -4.13 19.76 -4.21
C MET A 1 -4.31 18.59 -5.16
N SER A 2 -3.45 17.58 -5.08
CA SER A 2 -3.54 16.42 -5.98
C SER A 2 -4.76 15.59 -5.58
N HIS A 3 -5.76 15.53 -6.45
CA HIS A 3 -6.90 14.63 -6.27
C HIS A 3 -6.51 13.25 -6.82
N LEU A 4 -6.73 12.22 -6.01
CA LEU A 4 -6.49 10.84 -6.41
C LEU A 4 -7.49 10.46 -7.51
N LYS A 5 -7.04 9.66 -8.48
CA LYS A 5 -7.91 9.18 -9.55
C LYS A 5 -9.00 8.26 -8.99
N GLU A 6 -8.64 7.43 -8.01
CA GLU A 6 -9.54 6.56 -7.27
C GLU A 6 -9.31 6.80 -5.77
N ALA A 7 -10.40 6.96 -5.03
CA ALA A 7 -10.35 7.20 -3.60
C ALA A 7 -10.20 5.88 -2.84
N ILE A 8 -9.46 5.92 -1.73
CA ILE A 8 -9.29 4.78 -0.83
C ILE A 8 -10.66 4.33 -0.32
N SER A 9 -10.91 3.03 -0.35
CA SER A 9 -12.19 2.42 0.04
C SER A 9 -12.02 1.20 0.94
N ALA A 10 -13.12 0.74 1.55
CA ALA A 10 -13.12 -0.49 2.33
C ALA A 10 -12.97 -1.77 1.48
N ASN A 11 -12.99 -1.65 0.14
CA ASN A 11 -12.80 -2.78 -0.77
C ASN A 11 -11.32 -2.98 -1.15
N ASP A 12 -10.45 -2.04 -0.78
CA ASP A 12 -9.03 -2.08 -1.08
C ASP A 12 -8.37 -3.18 -0.24
N TYR A 13 -7.29 -3.77 -0.77
CA TYR A 13 -6.54 -4.77 -0.01
C TYR A 13 -5.61 -4.09 0.98
N THR A 14 -5.61 -4.54 2.23
CA THR A 14 -4.85 -3.87 3.29
C THR A 14 -3.89 -4.80 4.02
N ARG A 15 -2.76 -4.25 4.45
CA ARG A 15 -1.70 -4.97 5.17
C ARG A 15 -1.11 -4.07 6.27
N GLY A 16 -0.60 -4.66 7.35
CA GLY A 16 0.00 -3.92 8.47
C GLY A 16 -1.00 -3.53 9.57
N ALA A 17 -0.65 -2.55 10.39
CA ALA A 17 -1.42 -2.16 11.57
C ALA A 17 -2.47 -1.08 11.24
N GLU A 18 -3.76 -1.40 11.39
CA GLU A 18 -4.89 -0.48 11.10
C GLU A 18 -4.80 0.88 11.81
N ASN A 19 -4.24 0.92 13.03
CA ASN A 19 -4.07 2.15 13.81
C ASN A 19 -2.63 2.71 13.76
N SER A 20 -1.90 2.44 12.68
CA SER A 20 -0.55 2.94 12.53
C SER A 20 -0.50 4.47 12.36
N GLN A 21 0.67 5.05 12.64
CA GLN A 21 0.88 6.49 12.48
C GLN A 21 1.08 6.91 11.02
N VAL A 22 1.36 5.96 10.12
CA VAL A 22 1.69 6.22 8.72
C VAL A 22 0.85 5.33 7.81
N GLN A 23 0.10 5.95 6.90
CA GLN A 23 -0.61 5.24 5.84
C GLN A 23 0.16 5.36 4.51
N ILE A 24 0.37 4.22 3.87
CA ILE A 24 0.90 4.10 2.51
C ILE A 24 -0.23 3.65 1.59
N VAL A 25 -0.32 4.27 0.43
CA VAL A 25 -1.28 3.90 -0.61
C VAL A 25 -0.50 3.49 -1.85
N GLU A 26 -0.65 2.24 -2.25
CA GLU A 26 -0.10 1.70 -3.50
C GLU A 26 -1.20 1.67 -4.55
N TYR A 27 -0.95 2.28 -5.70
CA TYR A 27 -1.81 2.14 -6.88
C TYR A 27 -1.16 1.11 -7.81
N GLY A 28 -1.74 -0.08 -7.85
CA GLY A 28 -1.19 -1.24 -8.52
C GLY A 28 -2.02 -1.68 -9.71
N ASP A 29 -1.38 -2.31 -10.68
CA ASP A 29 -2.06 -3.07 -11.72
C ASP A 29 -1.34 -4.42 -11.85
N PHE A 30 -2.09 -5.53 -11.79
CA PHE A 30 -1.52 -6.88 -11.89
C PHE A 30 -0.73 -7.12 -13.19
N GLN A 31 -1.03 -6.38 -14.25
CA GLN A 31 -0.37 -6.47 -15.54
C GLN A 31 0.82 -5.50 -15.66
N CYS A 32 1.04 -4.61 -14.68
CA CYS A 32 2.15 -3.67 -14.69
C CYS A 32 3.45 -4.33 -14.18
N PRO A 33 4.49 -4.47 -15.03
CA PRO A 33 5.75 -5.11 -14.62
C PRO A 33 6.47 -4.36 -13.50
N TYR A 34 6.35 -3.03 -13.45
CA TYR A 34 6.99 -2.20 -12.43
C TYR A 34 6.29 -2.31 -11.07
N CYS A 35 4.97 -2.44 -11.03
CA CYS A 35 4.23 -2.74 -9.80
C CYS A 35 4.69 -4.10 -9.24
N GLY A 36 4.79 -5.12 -10.09
CA GLY A 36 5.31 -6.43 -9.67
C GLY A 36 6.76 -6.40 -9.16
N GLN A 37 7.61 -5.51 -9.69
CA GLN A 37 8.98 -5.30 -9.19
C GLN A 37 9.03 -4.57 -7.85
N ALA A 38 8.00 -3.81 -7.48
CA ALA A 38 7.92 -3.09 -6.22
C ALA A 38 7.55 -4.01 -5.04
N GLU A 39 6.79 -5.08 -5.29
CA GLU A 39 6.28 -5.98 -4.24
C GLU A 39 7.35 -6.50 -3.26
N PRO A 40 8.56 -6.95 -3.69
CA PRO A 40 9.60 -7.37 -2.75
C PRO A 40 10.08 -6.26 -1.80
N ILE A 41 10.03 -5.00 -2.25
CA ILE A 41 10.40 -3.83 -1.45
C ILE A 41 9.29 -3.53 -0.44
N VAL A 42 8.03 -3.58 -0.88
CA VAL A 42 6.85 -3.42 -0.01
C VAL A 42 6.84 -4.47 1.09
N GLU A 43 7.07 -5.74 0.74
CA GLU A 43 7.20 -6.83 1.70
C GLU A 43 8.33 -6.61 2.72
N LYS A 44 9.46 -6.05 2.28
CA LYS A 44 10.54 -5.67 3.19
C LYS A 44 10.12 -4.55 4.14
N MET A 45 9.42 -3.53 3.64
CA MET A 45 8.91 -2.43 4.46
C MET A 45 7.91 -2.92 5.51
N LEU A 46 6.99 -3.80 5.13
CA LEU A 46 6.04 -4.41 6.05
C LEU A 46 6.72 -5.22 7.15
N LYS A 47 7.81 -5.94 6.83
CA LYS A 47 8.61 -6.67 7.84
C LYS A 47 9.34 -5.74 8.80
N ASP A 48 9.95 -4.68 8.27
CA ASP A 48 10.76 -3.76 9.07
C ASP A 48 9.91 -2.81 9.92
N PHE A 49 8.69 -2.46 9.46
CA PHE A 49 7.88 -1.37 10.01
C PHE A 49 6.40 -1.69 10.21
N GLY A 50 5.95 -2.95 10.06
CA GLY A 50 4.52 -3.30 9.99
C GLY A 50 3.65 -2.88 11.18
N SER A 51 4.23 -2.61 12.35
CA SER A 51 3.51 -2.05 13.51
C SER A 51 3.33 -0.53 13.44
N ALA A 52 4.14 0.15 12.64
CA ALA A 52 4.16 1.60 12.45
C ALA A 52 3.58 2.04 11.09
N MET A 53 3.18 1.10 10.22
CA MET A 53 2.57 1.40 8.93
C MET A 53 1.31 0.58 8.64
N TYR A 54 0.46 1.18 7.82
CA TYR A 54 -0.71 0.59 7.20
C TYR A 54 -0.62 0.78 5.69
N LEU A 55 -0.70 -0.30 4.94
CA LEU A 55 -0.68 -0.29 3.48
C LEU A 55 -2.08 -0.55 2.95
N SER A 56 -2.55 0.31 2.04
CA SER A 56 -3.73 0.09 1.21
C SER A 56 -3.31 -0.06 -0.25
N VAL A 57 -3.72 -1.13 -0.90
CA VAL A 57 -3.46 -1.40 -2.33
C VAL A 57 -4.77 -1.20 -3.10
N VAL A 58 -4.74 -0.22 -4.01
CA VAL A 58 -5.83 0.15 -4.92
C VAL A 58 -5.57 -0.46 -6.28
#